data_AF-A0A838MHI3-F1
#
_entry.id   AF-A0A838MHI3-F1
#
_cell.length_a   1.000
_cell.length_b   1.000
_cell.length_c   1.000
_cell.angle_alpha   90.00
_cell.angle_beta   90.00
_cell.angle_gamma   90.00
#
_symmetry.space_group_name_H-M   'P 1'
#
loop_
_entity.id
_entity.type
_entity.pdbx_description
1 polymer ?
#
loop_
_entity_poly.entity_id
_entity_poly.type
_entity_poly.pdbx_seq_one_letter_code
_entity_poly.pdbx_strand_id
1 'polypeptide(L)'
;MPKILKKLLIITLTIAAGLAVSRFALAQGLDLGMNYGAAIGLGDADPRDIIVNVIKIALSFLGIIAVLIIMYGGWLWMTANGDAAKIDKAKKVLTGAVIGLIIILSAFAITAFVASKITESTTPGEPAETCDAGNVGACSGCQRCADLGGGTYSWVIDTSCSGCISAALVAISIQPPQAYCPIASDNTTIRNAVIRIYFNKNVDPASVSSDSIIIQESSAQCPAGALSPVAGDFTINGKVVEFRPAVGTCPANACDADKCFNENSTIDVEIMTTGSDRVTANGGVEQVQDNLALDEHIEFFTNDLIDCEEPTIVLDSSAQVCIDAVNDLGAVSSDDSGVSQVEFSDNNGSFAFLGGSPTVVVPCP
;
A
#
# COMPACT_ATOMS: atom_id res chain seq x y z
N MET A 1 -1.82 -8.39 67.42
CA MET A 1 -2.88 -8.09 66.45
C MET A 1 -3.92 -9.20 66.47
N PRO A 2 -5.22 -8.89 66.62
CA PRO A 2 -6.26 -9.90 66.63
C PRO A 2 -6.27 -10.62 65.26
N LYS A 3 -6.46 -11.95 65.27
CA LYS A 3 -6.39 -12.81 64.07
C LYS A 3 -7.35 -12.37 62.95
N ILE A 4 -8.42 -11.66 63.31
CA ILE A 4 -9.38 -11.05 62.38
C ILE A 4 -8.82 -9.83 61.64
N LEU A 5 -7.99 -9.02 62.28
CA LEU A 5 -7.41 -7.81 61.67
C LEU A 5 -6.35 -8.16 60.62
N LYS A 6 -5.58 -9.25 60.83
CA LYS A 6 -4.65 -9.77 59.80
C LYS A 6 -5.39 -10.31 58.57
N LYS A 7 -6.53 -10.99 58.76
CA LYS A 7 -7.34 -11.51 57.65
C LYS A 7 -8.00 -10.38 56.85
N LEU A 8 -8.49 -9.34 57.53
CA LEU A 8 -9.08 -8.18 56.87
C LEU A 8 -8.04 -7.41 56.03
N LEU A 9 -6.83 -7.23 56.58
CA LEU A 9 -5.74 -6.52 55.91
C LEU A 9 -5.22 -7.26 54.67
N ILE A 10 -5.15 -8.59 54.71
CA ILE A 10 -4.77 -9.43 53.57
C ILE A 10 -5.85 -9.38 52.46
N ILE A 11 -7.13 -9.40 52.82
CA ILE A 11 -8.24 -9.31 51.85
C ILE A 11 -8.28 -7.94 51.17
N THR A 12 -8.04 -6.85 51.90
CA THR A 12 -7.91 -5.53 51.28
C THR A 12 -6.66 -5.40 50.42
N LEU A 13 -5.55 -6.05 50.78
CA LEU A 13 -4.32 -6.05 49.99
C LEU A 13 -4.44 -6.89 48.71
N THR A 14 -5.19 -7.99 48.73
CA THR A 14 -5.44 -8.80 47.53
C THR A 14 -6.47 -8.17 46.59
N ILE A 15 -7.47 -7.45 47.11
CA ILE A 15 -8.39 -6.66 46.29
C ILE A 15 -7.66 -5.46 45.67
N ALA A 16 -6.82 -4.74 46.44
CA ALA A 16 -6.00 -3.65 45.92
C ALA A 16 -4.95 -4.12 44.90
N ALA A 17 -4.34 -5.29 45.11
CA ALA A 17 -3.46 -5.91 44.12
C ALA A 17 -4.23 -6.33 42.86
N GLY A 18 -5.44 -6.89 42.99
CA GLY A 18 -6.32 -7.22 41.85
C GLY A 18 -6.76 -6.00 41.02
N LEU A 19 -6.96 -4.84 41.67
CA LEU A 19 -7.19 -3.55 40.98
C LEU A 19 -5.92 -2.94 40.37
N ALA A 20 -4.72 -3.38 40.77
CA ALA A 20 -3.46 -2.93 40.19
C ALA A 20 -3.00 -3.81 39.00
N VAL A 21 -3.50 -5.05 38.88
CA VAL A 21 -3.24 -5.93 37.72
C VAL A 21 -4.34 -5.86 36.65
N SER A 22 -5.52 -5.32 36.98
CA SER A 22 -6.39 -4.80 35.92
C SER A 22 -5.66 -3.60 35.34
N ARG A 23 -5.23 -3.74 34.09
CA ARG A 23 -4.64 -2.63 33.36
C ARG A 23 -5.59 -1.46 33.54
N PHE A 24 -5.12 -0.36 34.16
CA PHE A 24 -5.79 0.91 33.98
C PHE A 24 -5.93 1.03 32.47
N ALA A 25 -7.18 1.07 32.00
CA ALA A 25 -7.47 1.37 30.62
C ALA A 25 -6.86 2.75 30.37
N LEU A 26 -5.61 2.77 29.91
CA LEU A 26 -5.14 3.79 29.01
C LEU A 26 -6.22 3.79 27.93
N ALA A 27 -7.03 4.85 27.93
CA ALA A 27 -8.04 5.08 26.93
C ALA A 27 -7.35 4.95 25.58
N GLN A 28 -7.48 3.78 24.95
CA GLN A 28 -7.04 3.58 23.58
C GLN A 28 -7.82 4.61 22.76
N GLY A 29 -7.08 5.36 21.94
CA GLY A 29 -7.63 6.41 21.11
C GLY A 29 -8.83 5.88 20.35
N LEU A 30 -10.01 6.41 20.69
CA LEU A 30 -11.17 6.32 19.82
C LEU A 30 -10.86 7.22 18.63
N ASP A 31 -10.33 6.65 17.56
CA ASP A 31 -10.20 7.32 16.27
C ASP A 31 -11.59 7.37 15.64
N LEU A 32 -12.14 8.59 15.53
CA LEU A 32 -13.47 8.84 14.98
C LEU A 32 -13.41 9.17 13.48
N GLY A 33 -12.35 8.76 12.78
CA GLY A 33 -12.24 8.90 11.33
C GLY A 33 -11.96 10.35 10.91
N MET A 34 -10.89 10.91 11.45
CA MET A 34 -10.53 12.33 11.31
C MET A 34 -9.72 12.66 10.03
N ASN A 35 -9.63 11.76 9.06
CA ASN A 35 -8.79 11.91 7.87
C ASN A 35 -9.44 12.63 6.67
N TYR A 36 -10.60 13.27 6.84
CA TYR A 36 -11.26 14.03 5.77
C TYR A 36 -11.32 15.55 6.03
N GLY A 37 -10.77 16.04 7.14
CA GLY A 37 -10.74 17.47 7.50
C GLY A 37 -9.64 18.29 6.81
N ALA A 38 -8.64 17.63 6.19
CA ALA A 38 -7.50 18.28 5.56
C ALA A 38 -7.85 19.07 4.26
N ALA A 39 -9.02 18.83 3.67
CA ALA A 39 -9.41 19.41 2.38
C ALA A 39 -10.02 20.83 2.45
N ILE A 40 -10.20 21.43 3.64
CA ILE A 40 -10.91 22.72 3.79
C ILE A 40 -10.16 23.83 4.55
N GLY A 41 -8.86 23.65 4.84
CA GLY A 41 -7.99 24.78 5.21
C GLY A 41 -8.39 25.56 6.48
N LEU A 42 -8.90 24.87 7.51
CA LEU A 42 -9.03 25.43 8.86
C LEU A 42 -7.81 24.98 9.70
N GLY A 43 -7.17 25.90 10.41
CA GLY A 43 -5.92 25.66 11.12
C GLY A 43 -5.96 24.51 12.13
N ASP A 44 -4.99 23.61 11.99
CA ASP A 44 -4.32 22.62 12.87
C ASP A 44 -5.04 21.92 14.05
N ALA A 45 -6.33 22.12 14.27
CA ALA A 45 -7.11 21.28 15.18
C ALA A 45 -8.57 21.23 14.70
N ASP A 46 -8.97 20.07 14.19
CA ASP A 46 -10.34 19.84 13.77
C ASP A 46 -11.28 20.02 14.99
N PRO A 47 -12.39 20.77 14.84
CA PRO A 47 -13.33 21.01 15.94
C PRO A 47 -13.84 19.73 16.61
N ARG A 48 -13.87 18.59 15.88
CA ARG A 48 -14.25 17.28 16.44
C ARG A 48 -13.21 16.75 17.42
N ASP A 49 -11.92 16.89 17.12
CA ASP A 49 -10.82 16.49 18.01
C ASP A 49 -10.81 17.33 19.30
N ILE A 50 -11.06 18.63 19.16
CA ILE A 50 -11.17 19.54 20.31
C ILE A 50 -12.31 19.06 21.23
N ILE A 51 -13.47 18.73 20.67
CA ILE A 51 -14.62 18.25 21.44
C ILE A 51 -14.31 16.90 22.13
N VAL A 52 -13.68 15.96 21.42
CA VAL A 52 -13.32 14.65 21.97
C VAL A 52 -12.31 14.79 23.11
N ASN A 53 -11.30 15.64 22.95
CA ASN A 53 -10.31 15.89 24.00
C ASN A 53 -10.93 16.57 25.22
N VAL A 54 -11.85 17.52 25.03
CA VAL A 54 -12.60 18.14 26.13
C VAL A 54 -13.44 17.11 26.89
N ILE A 55 -14.12 16.20 26.18
CA ILE A 55 -14.91 15.11 26.80
C ILE A 55 -14.00 14.16 27.59
N LYS A 56 -12.84 13.76 27.04
CA LYS A 56 -11.86 12.91 27.72
C LYS A 56 -11.34 13.56 29.01
N ILE A 57 -11.03 14.86 28.98
CA ILE A 57 -10.59 15.62 30.15
C ILE A 57 -11.72 15.70 31.19
N ALA A 58 -12.96 15.96 30.76
CA ALA A 58 -14.11 15.98 31.67
C ALA A 58 -14.34 14.61 32.35
N LEU A 59 -14.31 13.51 31.59
CA LEU A 59 -14.52 12.16 32.11
C LEU A 59 -13.43 11.75 33.11
N SER A 60 -12.17 12.10 32.86
CA SER A 60 -11.08 11.83 33.81
C SER A 60 -11.24 12.61 35.12
N PHE A 61 -11.68 13.86 35.05
CA PHE A 61 -11.97 14.68 36.23
C PHE A 61 -13.12 14.12 37.07
N LEU A 62 -14.21 13.68 36.42
CA LEU A 62 -15.33 13.00 37.07
C LEU A 62 -14.92 11.70 37.79
N GLY A 63 -14.02 10.92 37.18
CA GLY A 63 -13.48 9.70 37.80
C GLY A 63 -12.73 9.98 39.10
N ILE A 64 -11.90 11.03 39.12
CA ILE A 64 -11.16 11.44 40.32
C ILE A 64 -12.12 11.87 41.44
N ILE A 65 -13.17 12.64 41.11
CA ILE A 65 -14.19 13.04 42.08
C ILE A 65 -14.90 11.82 42.68
N ALA A 66 -15.25 10.83 41.85
CA ALA A 66 -15.90 9.61 42.34
C ALA A 66 -15.01 8.88 43.38
N VAL A 67 -13.70 8.78 43.14
CA VAL A 67 -12.75 8.19 44.09
C VAL A 67 -12.70 8.97 45.40
N LEU A 68 -12.68 10.30 45.35
CA LEU A 68 -12.68 11.15 46.55
C LEU A 68 -13.94 10.97 47.40
N ILE A 69 -15.11 10.85 46.77
CA ILE A 69 -16.39 10.63 47.48
C ILE A 69 -16.40 9.26 48.16
N ILE A 70 -15.89 8.21 47.49
CA ILE A 70 -15.77 6.87 48.07
C ILE A 70 -14.81 6.89 49.27
N MET A 71 -13.69 7.59 49.15
CA MET A 71 -12.72 7.74 50.24
C MET A 71 -13.34 8.49 51.43
N TYR A 72 -14.11 9.55 51.19
CA TYR A 72 -14.85 10.27 52.23
C TYR A 72 -15.90 9.41 52.92
N GLY A 73 -16.69 8.66 52.15
CA GLY A 73 -17.69 7.72 52.69
C GLY A 73 -17.04 6.60 53.52
N GLY A 74 -15.90 6.09 53.06
CA GLY A 74 -15.10 5.10 53.79
C GLY A 74 -14.53 5.64 55.09
N TRP A 75 -13.98 6.85 55.07
CA TRP A 75 -13.47 7.52 56.27
C TRP A 75 -14.56 7.81 57.30
N LEU A 76 -15.73 8.27 56.86
CA LEU A 76 -16.89 8.51 57.73
C LEU A 76 -17.40 7.21 58.38
N TRP A 77 -17.34 6.09 57.66
CA TRP A 77 -17.71 4.79 58.20
C TRP A 77 -16.71 4.28 59.23
N MET A 78 -15.41 4.43 58.98
CA MET A 78 -14.34 4.01 59.90
C MET A 78 -14.30 4.86 61.18
N THR A 79 -14.67 6.14 61.12
CA THR A 79 -14.66 7.07 62.27
C THR A 79 -15.98 7.09 63.06
N ALA A 80 -16.94 6.24 62.72
CA ALA A 80 -18.28 6.28 63.33
C ALA A 80 -18.32 5.81 64.79
N ASN A 81 -17.34 5.04 65.30
CA ASN A 81 -17.25 4.60 66.71
C ASN A 81 -18.57 4.06 67.32
N GLY A 82 -19.43 3.45 66.51
CA GLY A 82 -20.73 2.91 66.95
C GLY A 82 -21.91 3.89 66.95
N ASP A 83 -21.71 5.14 66.51
CA ASP A 83 -22.79 6.10 66.28
C ASP A 83 -23.62 5.70 65.05
N ALA A 84 -24.86 5.25 65.29
CA ALA A 84 -25.77 4.79 64.25
C ALA A 84 -26.05 5.87 63.18
N ALA A 85 -26.10 7.15 63.57
CA ALA A 85 -26.38 8.24 62.63
C ALA A 85 -25.22 8.44 61.65
N LYS A 86 -23.97 8.27 62.10
CA LYS A 86 -22.78 8.35 61.23
C LYS A 86 -22.67 7.15 60.30
N ILE A 87 -23.01 5.96 60.78
CA ILE A 87 -23.03 4.73 59.97
C ILE A 87 -24.07 4.86 58.84
N ASP A 88 -25.28 5.31 59.15
CA ASP A 88 -26.34 5.47 58.15
C ASP A 88 -26.01 6.57 57.14
N LYS A 89 -25.37 7.65 57.58
CA LYS A 89 -24.87 8.70 56.68
C LYS A 89 -23.78 8.16 55.74
N ALA A 90 -22.81 7.40 56.27
CA ALA A 90 -21.74 6.81 55.46
C ALA A 90 -22.29 5.81 54.44
N LYS A 91 -23.26 4.97 54.81
CA LYS A 91 -23.94 4.06 53.90
C LYS A 91 -24.63 4.80 52.76
N LYS A 92 -25.40 5.85 53.05
CA LYS A 92 -26.07 6.66 52.00
C LYS A 92 -25.07 7.27 51.02
N VAL A 93 -23.95 7.79 51.52
CA VAL A 93 -22.88 8.35 50.67
C VAL A 93 -22.25 7.27 49.78
N LEU A 94 -21.93 6.10 50.34
CA LEU A 94 -21.33 4.99 49.59
C LEU A 94 -22.30 4.42 48.54
N THR A 95 -23.58 4.24 48.88
CA THR A 95 -24.58 3.74 47.93
C THR A 95 -24.79 4.73 46.78
N GLY A 96 -24.83 6.03 47.06
CA GLY A 96 -24.90 7.07 46.03
C GLY A 96 -23.67 7.09 45.12
N ALA A 97 -22.47 6.91 45.69
CA ALA A 97 -21.23 6.85 44.92
C ALA A 97 -21.17 5.63 43.98
N VAL A 98 -21.62 4.45 44.45
CA VAL A 98 -21.66 3.23 43.63
C VAL A 98 -22.65 3.36 42.48
N ILE A 99 -23.84 3.91 42.72
CA ILE A 99 -24.84 4.13 41.66
C ILE A 99 -24.30 5.10 40.61
N GLY A 100 -23.66 6.21 41.03
CA GLY A 100 -23.03 7.15 40.12
C GLY A 100 -21.94 6.51 39.26
N LEU A 101 -21.10 5.64 39.84
CA LEU A 101 -20.05 4.92 39.12
C LEU A 101 -20.63 3.97 38.07
N ILE A 102 -21.69 3.23 38.41
CA ILE A 102 -22.35 2.31 37.47
C ILE A 102 -22.92 3.08 36.27
N ILE A 103 -23.52 4.25 36.49
CA ILE A 103 -24.09 5.06 35.41
C ILE A 103 -23.00 5.53 34.45
N ILE A 104 -21.87 6.03 34.97
CA ILE A 104 -20.75 6.53 34.15
C ILE A 104 -20.17 5.38 33.29
N LEU A 105 -19.92 4.22 33.90
CA LEU A 105 -19.39 3.06 33.18
C LEU A 105 -20.37 2.53 32.12
N SER A 106 -21.66 2.52 32.44
CA SER A 106 -22.70 2.06 31.50
C SER A 106 -22.83 3.01 30.30
N ALA A 107 -22.80 4.33 30.55
CA ALA A 107 -22.86 5.33 29.48
C ALA A 107 -21.66 5.21 28.52
N PHE A 108 -20.46 4.99 29.07
CA PHE A 108 -19.27 4.76 28.26
C PHE A 108 -19.39 3.48 27.41
N ALA A 109 -19.82 2.37 28.01
CA ALA A 109 -19.99 1.10 27.31
C ALA A 109 -21.01 1.19 26.17
N ILE A 110 -22.15 1.86 26.39
CA ILE A 110 -23.17 2.07 25.36
C ILE A 110 -22.62 2.95 24.23
N THR A 111 -21.92 4.04 24.57
CA THR A 111 -21.37 4.95 23.56
C THR A 111 -20.33 4.24 22.69
N ALA A 112 -19.43 3.45 23.31
CA ALA A 112 -18.43 2.66 22.59
C ALA A 112 -19.08 1.59 21.70
N PHE A 113 -20.14 0.94 22.20
CA PHE A 113 -20.89 -0.06 21.43
C PHE A 113 -21.62 0.54 20.23
N VAL A 114 -22.24 1.71 20.39
CA VAL A 114 -22.92 2.40 19.28
C VAL A 114 -21.90 2.93 18.27
N ALA A 115 -20.78 3.51 18.75
CA ALA A 115 -19.71 3.98 17.89
C ALA A 115 -19.14 2.85 17.03
N SER A 116 -18.80 1.70 17.62
CA SER A 116 -18.26 0.55 16.87
C SER A 116 -19.24 0.01 15.83
N LYS A 117 -20.55 -0.02 16.15
CA LYS A 117 -21.58 -0.46 15.21
C LYS A 117 -21.81 0.52 14.06
N ILE A 118 -21.66 1.82 14.30
CA ILE A 118 -21.74 2.82 13.25
C ILE A 118 -20.52 2.72 12.34
N THR A 119 -19.31 2.67 12.90
CA THR A 119 -18.06 2.52 12.12
C THR A 119 -18.09 1.26 11.25
N GLU A 120 -18.45 0.10 11.82
CA GLU A 120 -18.62 -1.17 11.08
C GLU A 120 -19.61 -1.07 9.90
N SER A 121 -20.60 -0.17 9.98
CA SER A 121 -21.61 0.03 8.94
C SER A 121 -21.30 1.16 7.95
N THR A 122 -20.41 2.09 8.29
CA THR A 122 -20.10 3.28 7.48
C THR A 122 -18.71 3.25 6.83
N THR A 123 -17.80 2.40 7.31
CA THR A 123 -16.54 2.10 6.62
C THR A 123 -16.63 0.70 6.02
N PRO A 124 -16.40 0.51 4.70
CA PRO A 124 -15.98 -0.79 4.18
C PRO A 124 -14.81 -1.25 5.06
N GLY A 125 -14.89 -2.47 5.60
CA GLY A 125 -14.10 -2.93 6.74
C GLY A 125 -12.67 -2.39 6.78
N GLU A 126 -12.27 -1.86 7.93
CA GLU A 126 -10.88 -1.46 8.13
C GLU A 126 -9.98 -2.63 7.76
N PRO A 127 -9.04 -2.43 6.82
CA PRO A 127 -8.11 -3.47 6.44
C PRO A 127 -7.31 -3.85 7.69
N ALA A 128 -7.24 -5.14 7.99
CA ALA A 128 -6.23 -5.59 8.93
C ALA A 128 -4.86 -5.19 8.33
N GLU A 129 -4.15 -4.27 8.97
CA GLU A 129 -2.86 -3.78 8.44
C GLU A 129 -1.83 -4.91 8.33
N THR A 130 -1.98 -5.97 9.11
CA THR A 130 -1.08 -7.12 9.14
C THR A 130 -1.81 -8.42 8.84
N CYS A 131 -1.32 -9.21 7.89
CA CYS A 131 -1.77 -10.59 7.68
C CYS A 131 -1.02 -11.50 8.67
N ASP A 132 -1.75 -12.24 9.48
CA ASP A 132 -1.22 -13.13 10.50
C ASP A 132 -2.12 -14.37 10.70
N ALA A 133 -1.73 -15.24 11.63
CA ALA A 133 -2.50 -16.44 11.95
C ALA A 133 -3.94 -16.13 12.41
N GLY A 134 -4.20 -14.94 12.93
CA GLY A 134 -5.48 -14.53 13.50
C GLY A 134 -6.52 -14.12 12.45
N ASN A 135 -6.09 -13.84 11.22
CA ASN A 135 -6.96 -13.33 10.16
C ASN A 135 -6.78 -14.03 8.81
N VAL A 136 -6.23 -15.26 8.77
CA VAL A 136 -6.18 -16.07 7.54
C VAL A 136 -7.59 -16.23 6.94
N GLY A 137 -7.73 -15.87 5.67
CA GLY A 137 -8.99 -15.85 4.94
C GLY A 137 -9.75 -14.52 5.00
N ALA A 138 -9.32 -13.55 5.82
CA ALA A 138 -9.87 -12.19 5.81
C ALA A 138 -9.53 -11.46 4.52
N CYS A 139 -10.44 -10.59 4.06
CA CYS A 139 -10.26 -9.75 2.89
C CYS A 139 -9.94 -8.31 3.31
N SER A 140 -8.96 -7.72 2.65
CA SER A 140 -8.55 -6.32 2.71
C SER A 140 -8.52 -5.79 1.27
N GLY A 141 -9.63 -5.17 0.84
CA GLY A 141 -9.85 -4.85 -0.58
C GLY A 141 -9.78 -6.10 -1.45
N CYS A 142 -8.84 -6.14 -2.39
CA CYS A 142 -8.59 -7.29 -3.27
C CYS A 142 -7.65 -8.35 -2.70
N GLN A 143 -7.08 -8.12 -1.52
CA GLN A 143 -6.12 -9.04 -0.93
C GLN A 143 -6.81 -9.91 0.10
N ARG A 144 -6.57 -11.22 0.04
CA ARG A 144 -6.92 -12.17 1.10
C ARG A 144 -5.67 -12.52 1.88
N CYS A 145 -5.77 -12.56 3.19
CA CYS A 145 -4.67 -13.06 4.00
C CYS A 145 -4.53 -14.58 3.80
N ALA A 146 -3.36 -15.05 3.37
CA ALA A 146 -3.07 -16.46 3.16
C ALA A 146 -1.89 -16.93 4.01
N ASP A 147 -1.98 -18.19 4.43
CA ASP A 147 -0.88 -18.92 5.05
C ASP A 147 -0.02 -19.54 3.94
N LEU A 148 1.24 -19.11 3.85
CA LEU A 148 2.22 -19.61 2.87
C LEU A 148 2.98 -20.85 3.40
N GLY A 149 2.63 -21.32 4.59
CA GLY A 149 3.30 -22.40 5.29
C GLY A 149 4.47 -21.93 6.15
N GLY A 150 4.82 -22.73 7.16
CA GLY A 150 5.98 -22.46 8.02
C GLY A 150 5.80 -21.31 9.02
N GLY A 151 4.58 -20.79 9.20
CA GLY A 151 4.31 -19.63 10.06
C GLY A 151 4.45 -18.28 9.34
N THR A 152 4.53 -18.30 8.00
CA THR A 152 4.57 -17.12 7.15
C THR A 152 3.18 -16.79 6.64
N TYR A 153 2.77 -15.53 6.84
CA TYR A 153 1.46 -15.01 6.44
C TYR A 153 1.67 -13.82 5.52
N SER A 154 0.92 -13.77 4.42
CA SER A 154 0.98 -12.63 3.50
C SER A 154 -0.36 -12.32 2.84
N TRP A 155 -0.55 -11.06 2.49
CA TRP A 155 -1.68 -10.58 1.72
C TRP A 155 -1.51 -10.97 0.26
N VAL A 156 -2.23 -12.02 -0.16
CA VAL A 156 -2.24 -12.47 -1.57
C VAL A 156 -3.49 -11.95 -2.26
N ILE A 157 -3.40 -11.61 -3.53
CA ILE A 157 -4.58 -11.12 -4.24
C ILE A 157 -5.55 -12.27 -4.49
N ASP A 158 -6.81 -12.07 -4.14
CA ASP A 158 -7.86 -13.06 -4.36
C ASP A 158 -9.17 -12.39 -4.81
N THR A 159 -9.59 -12.75 -6.01
CA THR A 159 -10.78 -12.19 -6.67
C THR A 159 -12.11 -12.62 -6.06
N SER A 160 -12.11 -13.55 -5.10
CA SER A 160 -13.29 -13.85 -4.28
C SER A 160 -13.57 -12.79 -3.22
N CYS A 161 -12.64 -11.87 -2.95
CA CYS A 161 -12.84 -10.75 -2.03
C CYS A 161 -13.69 -9.63 -2.64
N SER A 162 -14.62 -9.07 -1.84
CA SER A 162 -15.48 -7.97 -2.25
C SER A 162 -14.68 -6.66 -2.30
N GLY A 163 -14.42 -6.15 -3.51
CA GLY A 163 -13.52 -5.01 -3.75
C GLY A 163 -12.76 -5.15 -5.07
N CYS A 164 -12.72 -6.36 -5.63
CA CYS A 164 -12.21 -6.57 -6.98
C CYS A 164 -13.25 -6.23 -8.03
N ILE A 165 -13.19 -5.01 -8.54
CA ILE A 165 -13.53 -4.79 -9.94
C ILE A 165 -12.51 -5.56 -10.78
N SER A 166 -13.00 -6.36 -11.73
CA SER A 166 -12.31 -7.48 -12.39
C SER A 166 -11.16 -7.07 -13.33
N ALA A 167 -10.46 -5.99 -13.02
CA ALA A 167 -9.66 -5.32 -14.00
C ALA A 167 -8.51 -4.55 -13.32
N ALA A 168 -7.65 -5.29 -12.63
CA ALA A 168 -6.38 -4.78 -12.13
C ALA A 168 -5.56 -4.17 -13.28
N LEU A 169 -4.85 -3.08 -13.02
CA LEU A 169 -3.81 -2.59 -13.93
C LEU A 169 -2.68 -3.62 -13.91
N VAL A 170 -2.15 -4.05 -15.05
CA VAL A 170 -1.10 -5.10 -15.09
C VAL A 170 0.00 -4.60 -15.99
N ALA A 171 1.23 -4.54 -15.48
CA ALA A 171 2.41 -4.39 -16.32
C ALA A 171 2.56 -5.68 -17.15
N ILE A 172 2.27 -5.58 -18.45
CA ILE A 172 2.32 -6.69 -19.40
C ILE A 172 3.77 -6.95 -19.84
N SER A 173 4.57 -5.88 -19.96
CA SER A 173 5.95 -5.98 -20.40
C SER A 173 6.72 -4.72 -20.06
N ILE A 174 8.03 -4.87 -19.86
CA ILE A 174 9.00 -3.79 -19.82
C ILE A 174 9.98 -3.99 -20.99
N GLN A 175 10.30 -2.90 -21.66
CA GLN A 175 11.34 -2.81 -22.68
C GLN A 175 12.49 -1.94 -22.16
N PRO A 176 13.76 -2.30 -22.42
CA PRO A 176 14.21 -3.48 -23.15
C PRO A 176 13.89 -4.80 -22.41
N PRO A 177 13.75 -5.93 -23.12
CA PRO A 177 13.43 -7.21 -22.48
C PRO A 177 14.55 -7.63 -21.54
N GLN A 178 14.26 -8.50 -20.56
CA GLN A 178 15.28 -9.04 -19.64
C GLN A 178 16.47 -9.57 -20.45
N ALA A 179 17.57 -8.83 -20.45
CA ALA A 179 18.80 -9.29 -21.05
C ALA A 179 19.34 -10.35 -20.10
N TYR A 180 19.23 -11.62 -20.49
CA TYR A 180 19.95 -12.71 -19.84
C TYR A 180 21.40 -12.28 -19.66
N CYS A 181 21.83 -12.02 -18.42
CA CYS A 181 23.09 -11.33 -18.11
C CYS A 181 24.26 -11.93 -18.89
N PRO A 182 24.73 -11.27 -19.96
CA PRO A 182 25.75 -11.85 -20.80
C PRO A 182 27.12 -11.69 -20.14
N ILE A 183 27.94 -12.71 -20.34
CA ILE A 183 29.37 -12.69 -20.07
C ILE A 183 29.97 -11.54 -20.90
N ALA A 184 30.90 -10.77 -20.33
CA ALA A 184 31.53 -9.52 -20.80
C ALA A 184 32.18 -9.50 -22.21
N SER A 185 31.76 -10.36 -23.13
CA SER A 185 32.30 -10.53 -24.48
C SER A 185 31.31 -10.19 -25.61
N ASP A 186 30.02 -9.99 -25.34
CA ASP A 186 29.12 -9.36 -26.31
C ASP A 186 29.04 -7.84 -26.06
N ASN A 187 29.31 -7.06 -27.10
CA ASN A 187 29.17 -5.60 -27.09
C ASN A 187 27.90 -5.22 -27.86
N THR A 188 26.84 -6.00 -27.69
CA THR A 188 25.61 -5.88 -28.46
C THR A 188 24.49 -5.16 -27.71
N THR A 189 24.71 -4.80 -26.44
CA THR A 189 23.73 -4.04 -25.66
C THR A 189 23.96 -2.54 -25.81
N ILE A 190 22.95 -1.86 -26.34
CA ILE A 190 22.95 -0.41 -26.55
C ILE A 190 22.72 0.32 -25.22
N ARG A 191 23.31 1.52 -25.08
CA ARG A 191 23.06 2.38 -23.91
C ARG A 191 22.14 3.56 -24.18
N ASN A 192 21.92 3.96 -25.44
CA ASN A 192 20.97 5.00 -25.82
C ASN A 192 19.54 4.44 -25.97
N ALA A 193 18.97 3.99 -24.86
CA ALA A 193 17.68 3.32 -24.82
C ALA A 193 16.66 4.09 -23.96
N VAL A 194 15.37 3.83 -24.18
CA VAL A 194 14.30 4.28 -23.28
C VAL A 194 13.64 3.07 -22.65
N ILE A 195 13.23 3.21 -21.39
CA ILE A 195 12.47 2.18 -20.72
C ILE A 195 10.99 2.40 -21.04
N ARG A 196 10.31 1.38 -21.55
CA ARG A 196 8.86 1.44 -21.79
C ARG A 196 8.16 0.34 -21.01
N ILE A 197 7.18 0.72 -20.21
CA ILE A 197 6.36 -0.17 -19.42
C ILE A 197 4.96 -0.17 -20.02
N TYR A 198 4.52 -1.34 -20.46
CA TYR A 198 3.22 -1.55 -21.08
C TYR A 198 2.23 -2.03 -20.06
N PHE A 199 1.09 -1.34 -19.95
CA PHE A 199 0.01 -1.75 -19.09
C PHE A 199 -1.20 -2.24 -19.88
N ASN A 200 -2.03 -3.10 -19.27
CA ASN A 200 -3.29 -3.55 -19.87
C ASN A 200 -4.35 -2.43 -20.00
N LYS A 201 -4.20 -1.34 -19.23
CA LYS A 201 -5.14 -0.22 -19.12
C LYS A 201 -4.42 1.13 -19.13
N ASN A 202 -5.20 2.20 -19.29
CA ASN A 202 -4.68 3.55 -19.21
C ASN A 202 -4.22 3.86 -17.79
N VAL A 203 -2.99 4.33 -17.68
CA VAL A 203 -2.35 4.71 -16.42
C VAL A 203 -2.81 6.11 -16.00
N ASP A 204 -2.97 6.32 -14.70
CA ASP A 204 -3.17 7.65 -14.11
C ASP A 204 -1.83 8.39 -14.04
N PRO A 205 -1.65 9.50 -14.78
CA PRO A 205 -0.41 10.27 -14.74
C PRO A 205 -0.02 10.76 -13.34
N ALA A 206 -0.98 10.97 -12.43
CA ALA A 206 -0.69 11.43 -11.07
C ALA A 206 -0.08 10.34 -10.18
N SER A 207 -0.20 9.07 -10.57
CA SER A 207 0.35 7.93 -9.84
C SER A 207 1.76 7.53 -10.27
N VAL A 208 2.32 8.20 -11.28
CA VAL A 208 3.66 7.91 -11.81
C VAL A 208 4.66 8.93 -11.27
N SER A 209 5.56 8.45 -10.41
CA SER A 209 6.67 9.17 -9.79
C SER A 209 7.89 8.25 -9.63
N SER A 210 9.03 8.83 -9.22
CA SER A 210 10.25 8.11 -8.84
C SER A 210 10.09 7.16 -7.65
N ASP A 211 9.00 7.29 -6.89
CA ASP A 211 8.67 6.40 -5.76
C ASP A 211 7.76 5.25 -6.21
N SER A 212 7.05 5.41 -7.34
CA SER A 212 6.16 4.39 -7.91
C SER A 212 6.83 3.48 -8.94
N ILE A 213 7.82 4.02 -9.66
CA ILE A 213 8.63 3.32 -10.65
C ILE A 213 10.06 3.73 -10.33
N ILE A 214 10.78 2.83 -9.69
CA ILE A 214 12.10 3.02 -9.17
C ILE A 214 13.08 2.51 -10.22
N ILE A 215 13.94 3.40 -10.72
CA ILE A 215 14.96 3.06 -11.71
C ILE A 215 16.31 3.31 -11.08
N GLN A 216 17.08 2.24 -10.96
CA GLN A 216 18.37 2.23 -10.29
C GLN A 216 19.43 1.62 -11.17
N GLU A 217 20.68 1.98 -10.91
CA GLU A 217 21.85 1.48 -11.62
C GLU A 217 22.88 0.90 -10.66
N SER A 218 23.63 -0.07 -11.15
CA SER A 218 24.75 -0.69 -10.46
C SER A 218 25.95 -0.77 -11.40
N SER A 219 27.13 -0.40 -10.90
CA SER A 219 28.41 -0.60 -11.60
C SER A 219 28.90 -2.05 -11.55
N ALA A 220 28.22 -2.93 -10.80
CA ALA A 220 28.47 -4.36 -10.83
C ALA A 220 27.72 -5.01 -12.00
N GLN A 221 28.39 -5.95 -12.67
CA GLN A 221 27.81 -6.81 -13.68
C GLN A 221 26.99 -7.91 -12.97
N CYS A 222 25.75 -8.13 -13.40
CA CYS A 222 24.66 -8.84 -12.70
C CYS A 222 25.06 -9.99 -11.73
N PRO A 223 24.36 -10.17 -10.60
CA PRO A 223 23.21 -9.38 -10.12
C PRO A 223 23.64 -7.97 -9.72
N ALA A 224 22.71 -7.02 -9.74
CA ALA A 224 23.03 -5.66 -9.34
C ALA A 224 23.65 -5.63 -7.93
N GLY A 225 24.70 -4.84 -7.79
CA GLY A 225 25.43 -4.64 -6.54
C GLY A 225 24.83 -3.48 -5.76
N ALA A 226 25.66 -2.50 -5.40
CA ALA A 226 25.16 -1.28 -4.81
C ALA A 226 24.36 -0.48 -5.85
N LEU A 227 23.07 -0.29 -5.57
CA LEU A 227 22.14 0.42 -6.43
C LEU A 227 22.18 1.93 -6.15
N SER A 228 22.15 2.72 -7.21
CA SER A 228 22.06 4.19 -7.18
C SER A 228 20.91 4.67 -8.08
N PRO A 229 20.11 5.67 -7.68
CA PRO A 229 18.97 6.11 -8.48
C PRO A 229 19.41 6.80 -9.78
N VAL A 230 18.74 6.46 -10.88
CA VAL A 230 18.94 7.09 -12.19
C VAL A 230 17.98 8.28 -12.31
N ALA A 231 18.53 9.48 -12.51
CA ALA A 231 17.71 10.66 -12.78
C ALA A 231 17.12 10.61 -14.19
N GLY A 232 15.86 11.02 -14.34
CA GLY A 232 15.17 11.06 -15.62
C GLY A 232 13.73 11.54 -15.49
N ASP A 233 13.04 11.58 -16.63
CA ASP A 233 11.67 12.06 -16.75
C ASP A 233 10.74 10.94 -17.23
N PHE A 234 9.53 10.87 -16.65
CA PHE A 234 8.47 9.96 -17.06
C PHE A 234 7.48 10.65 -18.01
N THR A 235 7.12 9.98 -19.10
CA THR A 235 6.08 10.40 -20.04
C THR A 235 5.01 9.32 -20.15
N ILE A 236 3.74 9.69 -19.96
CA ILE A 236 2.60 8.76 -19.95
C ILE A 236 1.79 8.92 -21.23
N ASN A 237 1.67 7.84 -22.00
CA ASN A 237 0.90 7.76 -23.25
C ASN A 237 -0.20 6.70 -23.13
N GLY A 238 -1.26 7.04 -22.38
CA GLY A 238 -2.38 6.13 -22.14
C GLY A 238 -1.93 4.88 -21.39
N LYS A 239 -1.70 3.77 -22.11
CA LYS A 239 -1.29 2.48 -21.54
C LYS A 239 0.22 2.30 -21.37
N VAL A 240 1.01 3.24 -21.89
CA VAL A 240 2.47 3.12 -21.92
C VAL A 240 3.08 4.20 -21.04
N VAL A 241 3.98 3.79 -20.15
CA VAL A 241 4.86 4.71 -19.40
C VAL A 241 6.24 4.62 -20.01
N GLU A 242 6.77 5.73 -20.48
CA GLU A 242 8.13 5.84 -21.02
C GLU A 242 9.01 6.61 -20.02
N PHE A 243 10.16 6.06 -19.67
CA PHE A 243 11.18 6.76 -18.90
C PHE A 243 12.36 7.11 -19.78
N ARG A 244 12.79 8.37 -19.68
CA ARG A 244 13.95 8.93 -20.36
C ARG A 244 15.00 9.36 -19.33
N PRO A 245 16.23 8.82 -19.37
CA PRO A 245 17.28 9.26 -18.46
C PRO A 245 17.66 10.73 -18.71
N ALA A 246 18.11 11.42 -17.66
CA ALA A 246 18.50 12.82 -17.76
C ALA A 246 19.78 13.00 -18.60
N VAL A 247 19.85 14.11 -19.34
CA VAL A 247 21.00 14.45 -20.20
C VAL A 247 22.30 14.59 -19.39
N GLY A 248 23.25 13.65 -19.56
CA GLY A 248 24.56 13.78 -18.90
C GLY A 248 25.52 12.59 -18.98
N THR A 249 25.07 11.43 -19.44
CA THR A 249 25.86 10.18 -19.43
C THR A 249 26.51 9.86 -20.78
N CYS A 250 26.06 10.52 -21.87
CA CYS A 250 26.52 10.22 -23.22
C CYS A 250 27.69 11.10 -23.69
N PRO A 251 28.55 10.59 -24.60
CA PRO A 251 29.56 11.38 -25.27
C PRO A 251 28.94 12.58 -26.00
N ALA A 252 29.63 13.72 -25.99
CA ALA A 252 29.21 14.87 -26.78
C ALA A 252 29.14 14.48 -28.26
N ASN A 253 27.97 14.65 -28.88
CA ASN A 253 27.63 14.31 -30.28
C ASN A 253 27.17 12.87 -30.55
N ALA A 254 26.83 12.08 -29.53
CA ALA A 254 26.05 10.86 -29.76
C ALA A 254 24.66 11.18 -30.34
N CYS A 255 24.17 10.33 -31.25
CA CYS A 255 22.75 10.33 -31.59
C CYS A 255 21.94 10.00 -30.33
N ASP A 256 20.73 10.58 -30.19
CA ASP A 256 19.85 10.30 -29.04
C ASP A 256 20.56 10.42 -27.68
N ALA A 257 21.46 11.41 -27.55
CA ALA A 257 22.26 11.63 -26.33
C ALA A 257 21.42 11.93 -25.08
N ASP A 258 20.13 12.24 -25.26
CA ASP A 258 19.11 12.42 -24.22
C ASP A 258 18.48 11.11 -23.73
N LYS A 259 18.88 9.96 -24.28
CA LYS A 259 18.34 8.63 -23.92
C LYS A 259 19.42 7.70 -23.35
N CYS A 260 20.56 8.23 -22.93
CA CYS A 260 21.68 7.37 -22.55
C CYS A 260 21.68 6.95 -21.08
N PHE A 261 21.92 5.67 -20.85
CA PHE A 261 22.35 5.13 -19.57
C PHE A 261 23.89 5.13 -19.46
N ASN A 262 24.40 4.86 -18.27
CA ASN A 262 25.83 4.74 -18.02
C ASN A 262 26.41 3.50 -18.71
N GLU A 263 27.64 3.60 -19.23
CA GLU A 263 28.32 2.46 -19.83
C GLU A 263 28.63 1.38 -18.79
N ASN A 264 28.60 0.11 -19.21
CA ASN A 264 28.90 -1.05 -18.36
C ASN A 264 28.09 -1.08 -17.05
N SER A 265 26.82 -0.65 -17.11
CA SER A 265 25.94 -0.58 -15.96
C SER A 265 24.79 -1.57 -16.07
N THR A 266 24.44 -2.18 -14.95
CA THR A 266 23.19 -2.94 -14.80
C THR A 266 22.12 -1.97 -14.35
N ILE A 267 21.04 -1.88 -15.13
CA ILE A 267 19.86 -1.08 -14.81
C ILE A 267 18.82 -2.01 -14.20
N ASP A 268 18.38 -1.67 -13.00
CA ASP A 268 17.29 -2.32 -12.29
C ASP A 268 16.04 -1.44 -12.37
N VAL A 269 14.94 -2.04 -12.81
CA VAL A 269 13.63 -1.39 -12.92
C VAL A 269 12.70 -2.09 -11.96
N GLU A 270 12.33 -1.37 -10.90
CA GLU A 270 11.33 -1.79 -9.93
C GLU A 270 10.06 -0.98 -10.12
N ILE A 271 8.91 -1.63 -10.16
CA ILE A 271 7.61 -0.96 -10.14
C ILE A 271 6.97 -1.26 -8.78
N MET A 272 6.24 -0.30 -8.22
CA MET A 272 5.53 -0.49 -6.96
C MET A 272 4.09 -0.91 -7.25
N THR A 273 3.79 -2.18 -7.03
CA THR A 273 2.43 -2.74 -7.11
C THR A 273 1.59 -2.51 -5.85
N THR A 274 2.22 -2.23 -4.70
CA THR A 274 1.54 -2.08 -3.40
C THR A 274 1.94 -0.81 -2.66
N GLY A 275 1.17 -0.43 -1.63
CA GLY A 275 1.42 0.78 -0.84
C GLY A 275 0.76 2.05 -1.38
N SER A 276 1.12 3.20 -0.80
CA SER A 276 0.58 4.51 -1.16
C SER A 276 1.15 5.05 -2.48
N ASP A 277 2.36 4.63 -2.84
CA ASP A 277 3.10 5.10 -4.01
C ASP A 277 2.89 4.21 -5.24
N ARG A 278 1.90 3.32 -5.24
CA ARG A 278 1.64 2.42 -6.37
C ARG A 278 1.16 3.15 -7.63
N VAL A 279 1.50 2.59 -8.79
CA VAL A 279 0.91 3.00 -10.07
C VAL A 279 -0.58 2.61 -10.10
N THR A 280 -1.44 3.43 -10.69
CA THR A 280 -2.91 3.19 -10.74
C THR A 280 -3.51 3.46 -12.12
N ALA A 281 -4.69 2.91 -12.38
CA ALA A 281 -5.43 3.17 -13.62
C ALA A 281 -6.21 4.49 -13.58
N ASN A 282 -6.32 5.16 -14.73
CA ASN A 282 -7.08 6.40 -14.90
C ASN A 282 -8.58 6.17 -14.61
N GLY A 283 -9.12 6.85 -13.59
CA GLY A 283 -10.51 6.69 -13.14
C GLY A 283 -10.68 6.10 -11.73
N GLY A 284 -9.58 5.67 -11.09
CA GLY A 284 -9.51 5.46 -9.66
C GLY A 284 -9.63 4.01 -9.17
N VAL A 285 -8.65 3.65 -8.35
CA VAL A 285 -8.58 2.56 -7.35
C VAL A 285 -8.59 1.12 -7.88
N GLU A 286 -8.03 0.88 -9.06
CA GLU A 286 -7.69 -0.49 -9.46
C GLU A 286 -6.25 -0.77 -9.08
N GLN A 287 -6.08 -1.60 -8.05
CA GLN A 287 -4.79 -2.19 -7.66
C GLN A 287 -4.11 -2.78 -8.89
N VAL A 288 -2.80 -2.56 -9.03
CA VAL A 288 -2.00 -3.24 -10.04
C VAL A 288 -1.88 -4.71 -9.61
N GLN A 289 -2.18 -5.67 -10.49
CA GLN A 289 -1.80 -7.07 -10.29
C GLN A 289 -0.60 -7.38 -11.14
N ASP A 290 0.37 -8.00 -10.49
CA ASP A 290 1.54 -8.59 -11.09
C ASP A 290 1.17 -9.92 -11.76
N ASN A 291 1.51 -10.08 -13.04
CA ASN A 291 1.49 -11.36 -13.75
C ASN A 291 2.88 -11.70 -14.31
N LEU A 292 3.89 -10.93 -13.92
CA LEU A 292 5.29 -11.26 -14.08
C LEU A 292 5.68 -12.05 -12.83
N ALA A 293 6.43 -13.14 -13.00
CA ALA A 293 6.70 -14.04 -11.91
C ALA A 293 7.64 -13.37 -10.89
N LEU A 294 7.14 -13.16 -9.66
CA LEU A 294 7.89 -12.97 -8.41
C LEU A 294 8.83 -11.75 -8.38
N ASP A 295 8.45 -10.75 -7.57
CA ASP A 295 9.23 -9.58 -7.16
C ASP A 295 9.64 -8.68 -8.33
N GLU A 296 9.07 -7.48 -8.38
CA GLU A 296 8.92 -6.58 -9.54
C GLU A 296 10.21 -5.93 -10.04
N HIS A 297 11.35 -6.62 -10.01
CA HIS A 297 12.64 -6.17 -10.49
C HIS A 297 12.95 -6.74 -11.87
N ILE A 298 13.17 -5.85 -12.84
CA ILE A 298 13.69 -6.20 -14.16
C ILE A 298 15.06 -5.60 -14.34
N GLU A 299 16.06 -6.48 -14.45
CA GLU A 299 17.44 -6.10 -14.73
C GLU A 299 17.74 -6.20 -16.23
N PHE A 300 18.44 -5.19 -16.77
CA PHE A 300 19.11 -5.26 -18.07
C PHE A 300 20.49 -4.61 -18.02
N PHE A 301 21.40 -5.05 -18.88
CA PHE A 301 22.79 -4.57 -18.89
C PHE A 301 23.05 -3.67 -20.10
N THR A 302 23.74 -2.54 -19.89
CA THR A 302 24.12 -1.58 -20.93
C THR A 302 25.64 -1.55 -21.11
N ASN A 303 26.12 -1.58 -22.36
CA ASN A 303 27.55 -1.51 -22.69
C ASN A 303 27.91 -0.12 -23.30
N ASP A 304 29.05 -0.01 -23.99
CA ASP A 304 29.49 1.22 -24.67
C ASP A 304 28.95 1.34 -26.11
N LEU A 305 28.07 0.44 -26.57
CA LEU A 305 27.45 0.56 -27.88
C LEU A 305 26.40 1.70 -27.90
N ILE A 306 26.46 2.53 -28.94
CA ILE A 306 25.45 3.55 -29.25
C ILE A 306 24.93 3.22 -30.65
N ASP A 307 23.63 2.98 -30.74
CA ASP A 307 22.98 2.68 -32.01
C ASP A 307 22.35 3.94 -32.60
N CYS A 308 22.77 4.28 -33.82
CA CYS A 308 22.27 5.43 -34.56
C CYS A 308 21.59 5.04 -35.88
N GLU A 309 21.56 3.75 -36.21
CA GLU A 309 20.92 3.29 -37.44
C GLU A 309 19.41 3.11 -37.17
N GLU A 310 18.58 3.52 -38.12
CA GLU A 310 17.13 3.33 -37.97
C GLU A 310 16.76 1.89 -38.37
N PRO A 311 15.88 1.21 -37.62
CA PRO A 311 15.47 -0.14 -37.94
C PRO A 311 14.67 -0.16 -39.24
N THR A 312 14.87 -1.22 -40.03
CA THR A 312 14.11 -1.45 -41.27
C THR A 312 12.96 -2.42 -41.02
N ILE A 313 11.81 -2.17 -41.65
CA ILE A 313 10.65 -3.07 -41.62
C ILE A 313 10.13 -3.33 -43.02
N VAL A 314 9.90 -4.60 -43.33
CA VAL A 314 9.32 -5.06 -44.59
C VAL A 314 8.12 -5.94 -44.28
N LEU A 315 6.96 -5.62 -44.84
CA LEU A 315 5.78 -6.49 -44.74
C LEU A 315 6.04 -7.78 -45.53
N ASP A 316 5.96 -8.92 -44.86
CA ASP A 316 5.98 -10.24 -45.49
C ASP A 316 4.58 -10.56 -46.02
N SER A 317 4.17 -9.85 -47.06
CA SER A 317 2.92 -10.13 -47.78
C SER A 317 3.25 -10.82 -49.09
N SER A 318 3.71 -12.06 -49.02
CA SER A 318 3.81 -12.93 -50.21
C SER A 318 2.42 -13.38 -50.73
N ALA A 319 1.33 -13.08 -50.00
CA ALA A 319 -0.05 -13.43 -50.35
C ALA A 319 -0.91 -12.19 -50.66
N GLN A 320 -1.87 -12.36 -51.58
CA GLN A 320 -2.90 -11.37 -51.90
C GLN A 320 -3.79 -11.12 -50.67
N VAL A 321 -3.99 -9.85 -50.30
CA VAL A 321 -4.94 -9.45 -49.24
C VAL A 321 -6.36 -9.63 -49.79
N CYS A 322 -7.13 -10.53 -49.18
CA CYS A 322 -8.50 -10.80 -49.58
C CYS A 322 -9.45 -9.80 -48.90
N ILE A 323 -10.38 -9.24 -49.69
CA ILE A 323 -11.51 -8.47 -49.16
C ILE A 323 -12.46 -9.41 -48.40
N ASP A 324 -13.01 -8.96 -47.28
CA ASP A 324 -13.98 -9.68 -46.45
C ASP A 324 -13.49 -11.03 -45.87
N ALA A 325 -12.17 -11.17 -45.69
CA ALA A 325 -11.56 -12.36 -45.10
C ALA A 325 -10.53 -11.97 -44.02
N VAL A 326 -10.26 -12.92 -43.13
CA VAL A 326 -9.16 -12.81 -42.18
C VAL A 326 -7.84 -12.90 -42.94
N ASN A 327 -6.99 -11.90 -42.79
CA ASN A 327 -5.68 -11.86 -43.42
C ASN A 327 -4.59 -11.99 -42.36
N ASP A 328 -3.66 -12.92 -42.58
CA ASP A 328 -2.45 -13.05 -41.78
C ASP A 328 -1.39 -12.11 -42.35
N LEU A 329 -1.04 -11.08 -41.59
CA LEU A 329 0.00 -10.12 -41.95
C LEU A 329 1.28 -10.45 -41.18
N GLY A 330 2.36 -10.69 -41.91
CA GLY A 330 3.71 -10.83 -41.38
C GLY A 330 4.54 -9.57 -41.59
N ALA A 331 5.52 -9.31 -40.71
CA ALA A 331 6.58 -8.35 -40.99
C ALA A 331 7.95 -8.94 -40.65
N VAL A 332 8.95 -8.60 -41.45
CA VAL A 332 10.35 -8.87 -41.17
C VAL A 332 11.00 -7.53 -40.82
N SER A 333 11.48 -7.43 -39.59
CA SER A 333 12.24 -6.28 -39.12
C SER A 333 13.72 -6.65 -39.01
N SER A 334 14.60 -5.76 -39.43
CA SER A 334 16.04 -5.94 -39.34
C SER A 334 16.70 -4.65 -38.87
N ASP A 335 17.66 -4.82 -37.99
CA ASP A 335 18.45 -3.76 -37.38
C ASP A 335 19.83 -4.33 -37.02
N ASP A 336 20.86 -3.49 -36.91
CA ASP A 336 22.23 -3.93 -36.63
C ASP A 336 22.46 -4.28 -35.14
N SER A 337 21.72 -3.60 -34.27
CA SER A 337 21.75 -3.72 -32.81
C SER A 337 20.53 -4.49 -32.27
N GLY A 338 19.55 -4.72 -33.15
CA GLY A 338 18.43 -5.61 -32.93
C GLY A 338 17.13 -4.85 -32.70
N VAL A 339 16.01 -5.48 -33.07
CA VAL A 339 14.70 -4.85 -32.96
C VAL A 339 14.03 -5.25 -31.65
N SER A 340 13.79 -4.27 -30.79
CA SER A 340 13.10 -4.48 -29.51
C SER A 340 11.60 -4.75 -29.68
N GLN A 341 10.96 -4.11 -30.66
CA GLN A 341 9.51 -4.14 -30.82
C GLN A 341 9.06 -3.90 -32.26
N VAL A 342 7.98 -4.58 -32.65
CA VAL A 342 7.21 -4.28 -33.86
C VAL A 342 5.76 -4.01 -33.48
N GLU A 343 5.22 -2.87 -33.92
CA GLU A 343 3.83 -2.47 -33.65
C GLU A 343 3.04 -2.46 -34.96
N PHE A 344 1.88 -3.14 -34.95
CA PHE A 344 0.90 -3.08 -36.03
C PHE A 344 -0.28 -2.24 -35.56
N SER A 345 -0.72 -1.29 -36.38
CA SER A 345 -1.85 -0.42 -36.05
C SER A 345 -2.86 -0.42 -37.20
N ASP A 346 -4.13 -0.47 -36.85
CA ASP A 346 -5.26 -0.26 -37.77
C ASP A 346 -6.05 1.00 -37.35
N ASN A 347 -7.15 1.30 -38.06
CA ASN A 347 -7.99 2.46 -37.74
C ASN A 347 -8.72 2.35 -36.38
N ASN A 348 -8.73 1.18 -35.75
CA ASN A 348 -9.40 0.89 -34.48
C ASN A 348 -8.41 0.77 -33.29
N GLY A 349 -7.10 0.70 -33.54
CA GLY A 349 -6.07 0.76 -32.51
C GLY A 349 -4.77 0.07 -32.88
N SER A 350 -3.86 0.01 -31.90
CA SER A 350 -2.54 -0.60 -32.03
C SER A 350 -2.40 -1.93 -31.28
N PHE A 351 -1.61 -2.83 -31.86
CA PHE A 351 -1.20 -4.12 -31.32
C PHE A 351 0.32 -4.21 -31.36
N ALA A 352 0.95 -4.32 -30.19
CA ALA A 352 2.40 -4.43 -30.05
C ALA A 352 2.82 -5.91 -29.93
N PHE A 353 3.88 -6.28 -30.65
CA PHE A 353 4.55 -7.57 -30.55
C PHE A 353 5.99 -7.39 -30.10
N LEU A 354 6.44 -8.29 -29.23
CA LEU A 354 7.77 -8.26 -28.63
C LEU A 354 8.59 -9.45 -29.14
N GLY A 355 9.50 -9.18 -30.07
CA GLY A 355 10.46 -10.15 -30.62
C GLY A 355 9.87 -11.23 -31.56
N GLY A 356 10.64 -11.58 -32.60
CA GLY A 356 10.31 -12.65 -33.56
C GLY A 356 9.60 -12.16 -34.84
N SER A 357 9.35 -13.07 -35.79
CA SER A 357 8.51 -12.81 -36.98
C SER A 357 7.04 -12.74 -36.54
N PRO A 358 6.44 -11.55 -36.44
CA PRO A 358 5.10 -11.40 -35.89
C PRO A 358 4.06 -11.66 -36.99
N THR A 359 3.10 -12.54 -36.69
CA THR A 359 1.90 -12.75 -37.51
C THR A 359 0.67 -12.17 -36.81
N VAL A 360 -0.01 -11.23 -37.46
CA VAL A 360 -1.24 -10.61 -36.96
C VAL A 360 -2.42 -11.07 -37.78
N VAL A 361 -3.45 -11.57 -37.10
CA VAL A 361 -4.72 -12.00 -37.66
C VAL A 361 -5.69 -10.82 -37.54
N VAL A 362 -5.92 -10.09 -38.64
CA VAL A 362 -6.84 -8.94 -38.61
C VAL A 362 -8.25 -9.38 -39.04
N PRO A 363 -9.25 -9.39 -38.13
CA PRO A 363 -10.64 -9.59 -38.52
C PRO A 363 -11.20 -8.31 -39.17
N CYS A 364 -11.84 -8.44 -40.34
CA CYS A 364 -12.53 -7.31 -40.97
C CYS A 364 -13.77 -6.89 -40.15
N PRO A 365 -14.04 -5.57 -40.04
CA PRO A 365 -15.26 -5.04 -39.40
C PRO A 365 -16.55 -5.36 -40.16
#